data_AF-A0A5C1YLR2-F1
#
_entry.id   AF-A0A5C1YLR2-F1
#
_cell.length_a   1.000
_cell.length_b   1.000
_cell.length_c   1.000
_cell.angle_alpha   90.00
_cell.angle_beta   90.00
_cell.angle_gamma   90.00
#
_symmetry.space_group_name_H-M   'P 1'
#
loop_
_entity.id
_entity.type
_entity.pdbx_description
1 polymer ?
#
loop_
_entity_poly.entity_id
_entity_poly.type
_entity_poly.pdbx_seq_one_letter_code
_entity_poly.pdbx_strand_id
1 'polypeptide(L)'
;MATFAVGGLLATLAIAPTAPPLLADPAVAASSLTHDRLQRVAVDAGGAVPGVSEDSYVASTGPETLIEGGTNHDWAKLVLVDGGFPVTEANVTVILRWMRQENGVDNWWNRNNPLNNGNGSGGGSGLGSYDTLVTGAYYAADSLRRYAFYDAIEAALEVGDDADATARAIWASPWAGSHYGNGTHWSTRPVEAIEAPASAWGR
;
A
#
# COMPACT_ATOMS: atom_id res chain seq x y z
N MET A 1 40.06 -27.99 -50.07
CA MET A 1 38.78 -28.72 -50.28
C MET A 1 38.07 -28.79 -48.94
N ALA A 2 37.06 -27.95 -48.72
CA ALA A 2 36.22 -27.99 -47.52
C ALA A 2 34.81 -27.53 -47.94
N THR A 3 33.80 -28.34 -47.64
CA THR A 3 32.43 -28.16 -48.13
C THR A 3 31.60 -27.42 -47.10
N PHE A 4 30.98 -26.29 -47.49
CA PHE A 4 29.96 -25.64 -46.67
C PHE A 4 28.58 -26.19 -47.03
N ALA A 5 27.86 -26.72 -46.03
CA ALA A 5 26.48 -27.16 -46.18
C ALA A 5 25.52 -25.99 -45.94
N VAL A 6 24.60 -25.75 -46.87
CA VAL A 6 23.55 -24.73 -46.75
C VAL A 6 22.31 -25.38 -46.13
N GLY A 7 21.99 -25.01 -44.90
CA GLY A 7 20.74 -25.40 -44.23
C GLY A 7 19.61 -24.44 -44.58
N GLY A 8 18.53 -24.92 -45.20
CA GLY A 8 17.35 -24.12 -45.53
C GLY A 8 16.41 -23.92 -44.34
N LEU A 9 15.95 -22.69 -44.13
CA LEU A 9 14.96 -22.34 -43.11
C LEU A 9 13.54 -22.40 -43.73
N LEU A 10 12.73 -23.38 -43.33
CA LEU A 10 11.30 -23.43 -43.66
C LEU A 10 10.49 -22.74 -42.57
N ALA A 11 9.90 -21.58 -42.90
CA ALA A 11 8.94 -20.89 -42.05
C ALA A 11 7.51 -21.21 -42.50
N THR A 12 6.72 -21.85 -41.64
CA THR A 12 5.28 -22.07 -41.85
C THR A 12 4.47 -20.97 -41.19
N LEU A 13 3.78 -20.16 -42.00
CA LEU A 13 2.82 -19.17 -41.52
C LEU A 13 1.50 -19.86 -41.12
N ALA A 14 1.05 -19.65 -39.89
CA ALA A 14 -0.31 -20.00 -39.46
C ALA A 14 -1.23 -18.79 -39.63
N ILE A 15 -2.29 -18.92 -40.42
CA ILE A 15 -3.32 -17.89 -40.61
C ILE A 15 -4.47 -18.18 -39.64
N ALA A 16 -4.75 -17.25 -38.72
CA ALA A 16 -5.92 -17.31 -37.85
C ALA A 16 -7.14 -16.67 -38.55
N PRO A 17 -8.37 -17.21 -38.38
CA PRO A 17 -9.58 -16.62 -38.93
C PRO A 17 -10.00 -15.35 -38.18
N THR A 18 -10.38 -14.31 -38.92
CA THR A 18 -10.91 -13.05 -38.40
C THR A 18 -12.39 -13.17 -37.99
N ALA A 19 -12.73 -12.64 -36.81
CA ALA A 19 -14.12 -12.53 -36.37
C ALA A 19 -14.87 -11.41 -37.12
N PRO A 20 -16.15 -11.59 -37.49
CA PRO A 20 -16.94 -10.55 -38.14
C PRO A 20 -17.37 -9.44 -37.15
N PRO A 21 -17.50 -8.18 -37.59
CA PRO A 21 -17.99 -7.10 -36.74
C PRO A 21 -19.50 -7.21 -36.52
N LEU A 22 -19.93 -7.17 -35.26
CA LEU A 22 -21.35 -6.96 -34.92
C LEU A 22 -21.67 -5.47 -35.03
N LEU A 23 -22.34 -5.09 -36.12
CA LEU A 23 -23.04 -3.81 -36.21
C LEU A 23 -24.22 -3.81 -35.26
N ALA A 24 -24.34 -2.77 -34.44
CA ALA A 24 -25.53 -2.53 -33.64
C ALA A 24 -26.60 -1.84 -34.50
N ASP A 25 -27.86 -2.27 -34.36
CA ASP A 25 -29.02 -1.56 -34.90
C ASP A 25 -30.12 -1.50 -33.82
N PRO A 26 -30.77 -0.34 -33.55
CA PRO A 26 -31.62 -0.15 -32.37
C PRO A 26 -33.13 -0.30 -32.66
N ALA A 27 -33.85 -0.94 -31.72
CA ALA A 27 -35.32 -1.05 -31.61
C ALA A 27 -36.05 -1.73 -32.80
N VAL A 28 -36.81 -2.81 -32.61
CA VAL A 28 -38.24 -2.87 -32.18
C VAL A 28 -38.64 -4.38 -32.22
N ALA A 29 -39.55 -4.97 -31.43
CA ALA A 29 -40.58 -4.46 -30.50
C ALA A 29 -40.49 -5.10 -29.09
N ALA A 30 -41.55 -5.77 -28.62
CA ALA A 30 -41.69 -6.38 -27.29
C ALA A 30 -42.65 -7.61 -27.30
N SER A 31 -42.75 -8.27 -26.13
CA SER A 31 -43.75 -9.29 -25.72
C SER A 31 -43.47 -10.75 -26.10
N SER A 32 -43.75 -11.78 -25.28
CA SER A 32 -44.15 -11.86 -23.85
C SER A 32 -44.16 -13.34 -23.40
N LEU A 33 -44.13 -13.59 -22.08
CA LEU A 33 -44.43 -14.88 -21.39
C LEU A 33 -43.44 -16.05 -21.60
N THR A 34 -43.10 -16.91 -20.63
CA THR A 34 -42.84 -16.79 -19.16
C THR A 34 -42.32 -18.17 -18.73
N HIS A 35 -41.17 -18.25 -18.05
CA HIS A 35 -40.79 -19.49 -17.35
C HIS A 35 -41.09 -19.34 -15.86
N ASP A 36 -41.94 -20.23 -15.35
CA ASP A 36 -42.60 -20.11 -14.06
C ASP A 36 -41.73 -20.66 -12.91
N ARG A 37 -40.90 -19.79 -12.31
CA ARG A 37 -40.49 -19.92 -10.90
C ARG A 37 -39.88 -18.63 -10.32
N LEU A 38 -40.71 -17.68 -9.94
CA LEU A 38 -40.28 -16.54 -9.11
C LEU A 38 -40.85 -16.69 -7.70
N GLN A 39 -39.97 -16.92 -6.72
CA GLN A 39 -40.33 -16.86 -5.30
C GLN A 39 -40.64 -15.40 -4.94
N ARG A 40 -41.93 -15.06 -4.83
CA ARG A 40 -42.38 -13.71 -4.52
C ARG A 40 -42.68 -13.59 -3.02
N VAL A 41 -41.88 -12.81 -2.30
CA VAL A 41 -42.18 -12.40 -0.92
C VAL A 41 -43.09 -11.18 -0.98
N ALA A 42 -44.28 -11.27 -0.38
CA ALA A 42 -45.16 -10.12 -0.17
C ALA A 42 -44.97 -9.60 1.25
N VAL A 43 -44.72 -8.29 1.39
CA VAL A 43 -44.71 -7.60 2.68
C VAL A 43 -46.09 -6.97 2.88
N ASP A 44 -46.67 -7.16 4.06
CA ASP A 44 -47.99 -6.63 4.40
C ASP A 44 -47.93 -5.09 4.53
N ALA A 45 -48.91 -4.40 3.94
CA ALA A 45 -49.00 -2.94 3.94
C ALA A 45 -49.32 -2.34 5.33
N GLY A 46 -49.68 -3.17 6.31
CA GLY A 46 -49.91 -2.76 7.71
C GLY A 46 -48.65 -2.64 8.58
N GLY A 47 -47.47 -3.04 8.09
CA GLY A 47 -46.23 -2.94 8.83
C GLY A 47 -45.71 -1.50 8.91
N ALA A 48 -45.76 -0.88 10.10
CA ALA A 48 -45.07 0.39 10.33
C ALA A 48 -43.57 0.21 10.02
N VAL A 49 -43.07 0.97 9.05
CA VAL A 49 -41.64 0.97 8.70
C VAL A 49 -40.86 1.33 9.97
N PRO A 50 -39.98 0.45 10.48
CA PRO A 50 -39.11 0.81 11.58
C PRO A 50 -38.30 2.02 11.13
N GLY A 51 -38.41 3.14 11.85
CA GLY A 51 -37.57 4.29 11.58
C GLY A 51 -36.13 3.84 11.74
N VAL A 52 -35.42 3.71 10.62
CA VAL A 52 -33.98 3.50 10.64
C VAL A 52 -33.40 4.76 11.26
N SER A 53 -32.88 4.64 12.48
CA SER A 53 -32.02 5.67 13.02
C SER A 53 -30.76 5.63 12.18
N GLU A 54 -30.66 6.53 11.20
CA GLU A 54 -29.39 6.86 10.58
C GLU A 54 -28.57 7.64 11.61
N ASP A 55 -28.09 6.91 12.62
CA ASP A 55 -27.05 7.39 13.51
C ASP A 55 -25.84 7.66 12.62
N SER A 56 -25.58 8.94 12.35
CA SER A 56 -24.50 9.40 11.50
C SER A 56 -23.17 9.16 12.19
N TYR A 57 -22.68 7.92 12.07
CA TYR A 57 -21.40 7.50 12.59
C TYR A 57 -20.29 8.16 11.77
N VAL A 58 -19.88 9.37 12.18
CA VAL A 58 -18.62 9.96 11.76
C VAL A 58 -17.52 9.10 12.36
N ALA A 59 -17.11 8.07 11.62
CA ALA A 59 -15.99 7.24 12.01
C ALA A 59 -14.74 8.15 12.03
N SER A 60 -14.18 8.38 13.21
CA SER A 60 -13.01 9.25 13.41
C SER A 60 -11.71 8.68 12.84
N THR A 61 -11.81 7.62 12.03
CA THR A 61 -10.74 6.79 11.42
C THR A 61 -9.85 7.53 10.41
N GLY A 62 -9.77 8.86 10.49
CA GLY A 62 -8.77 9.67 9.82
C GLY A 62 -7.43 9.71 10.59
N PRO A 63 -6.45 10.46 10.06
CA PRO A 63 -5.16 10.70 10.69
C PRO A 63 -5.23 11.12 12.17
N GLU A 64 -6.29 11.84 12.56
CA GLU A 64 -6.48 12.39 13.90
C GLU A 64 -6.53 11.29 14.98
N THR A 65 -7.19 10.15 14.72
CA THR A 65 -7.23 9.02 15.67
C THR A 65 -5.86 8.34 15.79
N LEU A 66 -5.06 8.31 14.71
CA LEU A 66 -3.69 7.78 14.73
C LEU A 66 -2.77 8.71 15.54
N ILE A 67 -2.91 10.02 15.36
CA ILE A 67 -2.19 11.05 16.11
C ILE A 67 -2.59 11.00 17.60
N GLU A 68 -3.86 10.75 17.91
CA GLU A 68 -4.33 10.61 19.28
C GLU A 68 -3.74 9.37 19.97
N GLY A 69 -3.77 8.20 19.30
CA GLY A 69 -3.19 6.94 19.77
C GLY A 69 -1.67 7.01 20.02
N GLY A 70 -0.94 7.72 19.16
CA GLY A 70 0.41 8.18 19.47
C GLY A 70 1.52 7.12 19.49
N THR A 71 1.25 5.90 19.05
CA THR A 71 2.24 4.80 19.02
C THR A 71 3.05 4.74 17.73
N ASN A 72 4.15 3.97 17.74
CA ASN A 72 4.86 3.57 16.52
C ASN A 72 3.96 2.83 15.51
N HIS A 73 2.99 2.04 15.97
CA HIS A 73 2.02 1.36 15.09
C HIS A 73 1.11 2.37 14.41
N ASP A 74 0.70 3.43 15.12
CA ASP A 74 -0.15 4.47 14.55
C ASP A 74 0.62 5.38 13.61
N TRP A 75 1.89 5.66 13.91
CA TRP A 75 2.80 6.34 12.97
C TRP A 75 3.03 5.53 11.69
N ALA A 76 3.22 4.21 11.81
CA ALA A 76 3.36 3.32 10.66
C ALA A 76 2.10 3.34 9.77
N LYS A 77 0.91 3.32 10.37
CA LYS A 77 -0.36 3.48 9.63
C LYS A 77 -0.47 4.87 9.01
N LEU A 78 -0.02 5.93 9.69
CA LEU A 78 -0.07 7.31 9.19
C LEU A 78 0.76 7.47 7.92
N VAL A 79 1.98 6.89 7.86
CA VAL A 79 2.78 6.85 6.62
C VAL A 79 2.05 6.15 5.48
N LEU A 80 1.33 5.05 5.75
CA LEU A 80 0.58 4.33 4.73
C LEU A 80 -0.62 5.15 4.25
N VAL A 81 -1.34 5.82 5.15
CA VAL A 81 -2.46 6.73 4.83
C VAL A 81 -1.98 7.93 4.01
N ASP A 82 -0.94 8.64 4.47
CA ASP A 82 -0.36 9.80 3.76
C ASP A 82 0.20 9.41 2.39
N GLY A 83 0.72 8.19 2.27
CA GLY A 83 1.22 7.63 1.01
C GLY A 83 0.14 7.03 0.11
N GLY A 84 -1.12 6.96 0.56
CA GLY A 84 -2.20 6.28 -0.18
C GLY A 84 -1.97 4.77 -0.38
N PHE A 85 -1.14 4.13 0.45
CA PHE A 85 -0.87 2.70 0.41
C PHE A 85 -1.93 1.90 1.17
N PRO A 86 -2.19 0.63 0.81
CA PRO A 86 -3.00 -0.27 1.61
C PRO A 86 -2.52 -0.39 3.07
N VAL A 87 -3.40 -0.11 4.04
CA VAL A 87 -3.11 -0.27 5.48
C VAL A 87 -3.33 -1.74 5.88
N THR A 88 -2.42 -2.62 5.43
CA THR A 88 -2.43 -4.05 5.74
C THR A 88 -1.47 -4.40 6.87
N GLU A 89 -1.69 -5.54 7.53
CA GLU A 89 -0.77 -6.09 8.53
C GLU A 89 0.66 -6.26 7.98
N ALA A 90 0.81 -6.63 6.71
CA ALA A 90 2.10 -6.78 6.05
C ALA A 90 2.83 -5.43 5.92
N ASN A 91 2.12 -4.40 5.45
CA ASN A 91 2.67 -3.05 5.30
C ASN A 91 2.99 -2.39 6.64
N VAL A 92 2.10 -2.50 7.63
CA VAL A 92 2.37 -2.02 8.99
C VAL A 92 3.59 -2.76 9.59
N THR A 93 3.67 -4.09 9.41
CA THR A 93 4.79 -4.91 9.88
C THR A 93 6.13 -4.47 9.28
N VAL A 94 6.21 -4.23 7.98
CA VAL A 94 7.50 -3.86 7.36
C VAL A 94 7.94 -2.44 7.74
N ILE A 95 7.03 -1.47 7.82
CA ILE A 95 7.34 -0.10 8.27
C ILE A 95 7.83 -0.10 9.72
N LEU A 96 7.20 -0.87 10.60
CA LEU A 96 7.65 -1.05 12.00
C LEU A 96 9.03 -1.72 12.10
N ARG A 97 9.30 -2.73 11.27
CA ARG A 97 10.61 -3.41 11.23
C ARG A 97 11.71 -2.46 10.75
N TRP A 98 11.43 -1.64 9.73
CA TRP A 98 12.35 -0.61 9.24
C TRP A 98 12.62 0.46 10.29
N MET A 99 11.57 1.00 10.91
CA MET A 99 11.67 1.98 12.00
C MET A 99 12.57 1.50 13.14
N ARG A 100 12.37 0.25 13.61
CA ARG A 100 13.24 -0.38 14.62
C ARG A 100 14.69 -0.43 14.16
N GLN A 101 14.93 -0.70 12.88
CA GLN A 101 16.26 -0.88 12.32
C GLN A 101 17.05 0.45 12.25
N GLU A 102 16.36 1.58 12.11
CA GLU A 102 16.96 2.92 12.06
C GLU A 102 17.17 3.54 13.45
N ASN A 103 16.17 3.47 14.34
CA ASN A 103 16.17 4.26 15.59
C ASN A 103 16.03 3.43 16.88
N GLY A 104 15.91 2.10 16.79
CA GLY A 104 15.52 1.25 17.92
C GLY A 104 14.01 1.29 18.18
N VAL A 105 13.54 0.46 19.12
CA VAL A 105 12.10 0.41 19.47
C VAL A 105 11.75 1.42 20.56
N ASP A 106 12.66 1.60 21.52
CA ASP A 106 12.53 2.41 22.73
C ASP A 106 12.77 3.92 22.52
N ASN A 107 13.30 4.31 21.36
CA ASN A 107 13.50 5.70 20.96
C ASN A 107 13.11 5.92 19.48
N TRP A 108 12.05 5.24 19.03
CA TRP A 108 11.67 5.19 17.61
C TRP A 108 11.33 6.57 17.02
N TRP A 109 10.90 7.53 17.85
CA TRP A 109 10.54 8.90 17.49
C TRP A 109 11.75 9.86 17.40
N ASN A 110 12.98 9.37 17.51
CA ASN A 110 14.21 10.16 17.45
C ASN A 110 14.21 11.14 16.25
N ARG A 111 14.47 12.43 16.52
CA ARG A 111 14.42 13.54 15.53
C ARG A 111 13.06 13.68 14.79
N ASN A 112 12.00 13.03 15.27
CA ASN A 112 10.73 12.83 14.56
C ASN A 112 10.91 12.24 13.14
N ASN A 113 11.98 11.47 12.91
CA ASN A 113 12.35 10.90 11.60
C ASN A 113 12.55 9.37 11.71
N PRO A 114 11.47 8.58 11.93
CA PRO A 114 11.59 7.18 12.33
C PRO A 114 12.17 6.24 11.27
N LEU A 115 11.98 6.54 9.97
CA LEU A 115 12.59 5.81 8.85
C LEU A 115 13.91 6.43 8.36
N ASN A 116 14.38 7.51 9.00
CA ASN A 116 15.65 8.16 8.71
C ASN A 116 15.85 8.58 7.23
N ASN A 117 14.76 8.76 6.47
CA ASN A 117 14.82 9.08 5.05
C ASN A 117 14.92 10.60 4.76
N GLY A 118 14.72 11.44 5.78
CA GLY A 118 15.34 12.78 5.90
C GLY A 118 15.16 13.77 4.74
N ASN A 119 14.06 13.63 4.00
CA ASN A 119 13.64 14.45 2.87
C ASN A 119 13.83 15.95 3.13
N GLY A 120 14.88 16.53 2.54
CA GLY A 120 15.24 17.94 2.69
C GLY A 120 15.79 18.34 4.08
N SER A 121 15.25 17.80 5.17
CA SER A 121 15.56 18.21 6.55
C SER A 121 16.97 17.84 7.05
N GLY A 122 17.69 17.01 6.31
CA GLY A 122 19.08 16.60 6.61
C GLY A 122 20.09 16.95 5.52
N GLY A 123 19.78 17.89 4.62
CA GLY A 123 20.66 18.24 3.49
C GLY A 123 20.90 17.08 2.51
N GLY A 124 19.98 16.10 2.46
CA GLY A 124 20.09 14.88 1.66
C GLY A 124 20.77 13.69 2.34
N SER A 125 21.19 13.82 3.61
CA SER A 125 21.91 12.74 4.34
C SER A 125 21.02 11.70 5.04
N GLY A 126 19.69 11.82 4.98
CA GLY A 126 18.75 11.02 5.77
C GLY A 126 18.61 11.43 7.24
N LEU A 127 19.70 11.93 7.84
CA LEU A 127 19.81 12.28 9.26
C LEU A 127 19.02 13.52 9.71
N GLY A 128 18.10 14.01 8.86
CA GLY A 128 17.27 15.18 9.13
C GLY A 128 16.37 15.06 10.35
N SER A 129 15.80 16.19 10.76
CA SER A 129 14.81 16.28 11.85
C SER A 129 13.55 16.97 11.36
N TYR A 130 12.39 16.59 11.90
CA TYR A 130 11.12 17.26 11.62
C TYR A 130 10.52 17.84 12.90
N ASP A 131 9.70 18.88 12.77
CA ASP A 131 9.09 19.55 13.93
C ASP A 131 8.12 18.64 14.67
N THR A 132 7.43 17.74 13.95
CA THR A 132 6.53 16.73 14.51
C THR A 132 6.65 15.39 13.78
N LEU A 133 6.21 14.31 14.44
CA LEU A 133 6.01 13.00 13.87
C LEU A 133 4.99 12.99 12.71
N VAL A 134 4.00 13.90 12.72
CA VAL A 134 3.04 14.08 11.63
C VAL A 134 3.76 14.57 10.37
N THR A 135 4.59 15.61 10.51
CA THR A 135 5.46 16.12 9.43
C THR A 135 6.43 15.03 8.95
N GLY A 136 6.97 14.24 9.87
CA GLY A 136 7.84 13.11 9.53
C GLY A 136 7.13 11.98 8.77
N ALA A 137 5.87 11.69 9.10
CA ALA A 137 5.07 10.67 8.39
C ALA A 137 4.80 11.10 6.95
N TYR A 138 4.30 12.32 6.77
CA TYR A 138 4.05 12.92 5.46
C TYR A 138 5.30 12.87 4.57
N TYR A 139 6.46 13.31 5.08
CA TYR A 139 7.68 13.31 4.28
C TYR A 139 8.28 11.93 4.05
N ALA A 140 8.01 10.96 4.94
CA ALA A 140 8.40 9.57 4.69
C ALA A 140 7.56 8.97 3.55
N ALA A 141 6.25 9.21 3.55
CA ALA A 141 5.32 8.80 2.50
C ALA A 141 5.63 9.48 1.15
N ASP A 142 5.76 10.80 1.14
CA ASP A 142 6.13 11.61 -0.03
C ASP A 142 7.48 11.15 -0.63
N SER A 143 8.45 10.77 0.21
CA SER A 143 9.71 10.20 -0.29
C SER A 143 9.52 8.88 -1.03
N LEU A 144 8.74 7.95 -0.46
CA LEU A 144 8.45 6.64 -1.06
C LEU A 144 7.76 6.76 -2.43
N ARG A 145 6.94 7.81 -2.65
CA ARG A 145 6.24 8.10 -3.91
C ARG A 145 7.06 8.89 -4.95
N ARG A 146 8.08 9.63 -4.52
CA ARG A 146 8.72 10.68 -5.35
C ARG A 146 10.11 10.29 -5.86
N TYR A 147 10.79 9.36 -5.22
CA TYR A 147 12.17 8.99 -5.58
C TYR A 147 12.24 7.64 -6.29
N ALA A 148 12.74 7.64 -7.53
CA ALA A 148 12.88 6.45 -8.37
C ALA A 148 13.70 5.29 -7.74
N PHE A 149 14.52 5.57 -6.73
CA PHE A 149 15.26 4.54 -5.98
C PHE A 149 14.39 3.79 -4.96
N TYR A 150 13.12 4.16 -4.81
CA TYR A 150 12.11 3.49 -3.98
C TYR A 150 11.02 2.77 -4.79
N ASP A 151 11.00 2.83 -6.13
CA ASP A 151 9.97 2.21 -6.99
C ASP A 151 9.64 0.74 -6.62
N ALA A 152 10.66 -0.05 -6.27
CA ALA A 152 10.49 -1.45 -5.87
C ALA A 152 9.84 -1.61 -4.48
N ILE A 153 10.03 -0.64 -3.59
CA ILE A 153 9.38 -0.58 -2.26
C ILE A 153 7.95 -0.08 -2.44
N GLU A 154 7.74 0.96 -3.23
CA GLU A 154 6.41 1.49 -3.58
C GLU A 154 5.53 0.39 -4.17
N ALA A 155 6.02 -0.32 -5.18
CA ALA A 155 5.29 -1.43 -5.81
C ALA A 155 4.98 -2.58 -4.83
N ALA A 156 5.87 -2.87 -3.87
CA ALA A 156 5.62 -3.90 -2.86
C ALA A 156 4.61 -3.45 -1.79
N LEU A 157 4.63 -2.16 -1.40
CA LEU A 157 3.62 -1.56 -0.53
C LEU A 157 2.24 -1.50 -1.21
N GLU A 158 2.16 -1.23 -2.51
CA GLU A 158 0.91 -1.23 -3.28
C GLU A 158 0.25 -2.62 -3.36
N VAL A 159 1.04 -3.70 -3.42
CA VAL A 159 0.50 -5.08 -3.32
C VAL A 159 0.11 -5.39 -1.88
N GLY A 160 0.98 -5.06 -0.91
CA GLY A 160 0.65 -5.06 0.51
C GLY A 160 0.37 -6.43 1.15
N ASP A 161 0.90 -7.53 0.60
CA ASP A 161 0.64 -8.90 1.06
C ASP A 161 1.84 -9.60 1.74
N ASP A 162 3.09 -9.34 1.32
CA ASP A 162 4.31 -9.93 1.89
C ASP A 162 5.26 -8.86 2.49
N ALA A 163 5.27 -8.78 3.83
CA ALA A 163 6.18 -7.89 4.58
C ALA A 163 7.67 -8.21 4.35
N ASP A 164 8.00 -9.47 4.06
CA ASP A 164 9.37 -9.88 3.76
C ASP A 164 9.74 -9.55 2.30
N ALA A 165 8.77 -9.46 1.37
CA ALA A 165 9.01 -8.93 0.01
C ALA A 165 9.35 -7.45 0.05
N THR A 166 8.55 -6.65 0.75
CA THR A 166 8.84 -5.23 0.93
C THR A 166 10.15 -5.02 1.68
N ALA A 167 10.48 -5.86 2.66
CA ALA A 167 11.79 -5.83 3.33
C ALA A 167 12.95 -6.13 2.36
N ARG A 168 12.82 -7.15 1.49
CA ARG A 168 13.82 -7.44 0.44
C ARG A 168 13.99 -6.25 -0.52
N ALA A 169 12.91 -5.57 -0.90
CA ALA A 169 12.96 -4.35 -1.71
C ALA A 169 13.68 -3.19 -0.98
N ILE A 170 13.41 -2.99 0.31
CA ILE A 170 14.14 -2.04 1.16
C ILE A 170 15.64 -2.35 1.13
N TRP A 171 16.06 -3.59 1.41
CA TRP A 171 17.48 -3.95 1.48
C TRP A 171 18.23 -3.78 0.15
N ALA A 172 17.55 -4.04 -0.97
CA ALA A 172 18.09 -3.89 -2.32
C ALA A 172 18.08 -2.45 -2.84
N SER A 173 17.38 -1.53 -2.17
CA SER A 173 17.27 -0.14 -2.61
C SER A 173 18.62 0.59 -2.58
N PRO A 174 18.91 1.49 -3.54
CA PRO A 174 20.07 2.37 -3.49
C PRO A 174 20.15 3.20 -2.20
N TRP A 175 19.00 3.56 -1.63
CA TRP A 175 18.91 4.23 -0.32
C TRP A 175 19.55 3.41 0.79
N ALA A 176 19.20 2.13 0.89
CA ALA A 176 19.66 1.27 1.96
C ALA A 176 21.15 0.96 1.91
N GLY A 177 21.87 1.20 0.80
CA GLY A 177 23.34 1.16 0.76
C GLY A 177 24.00 -0.14 1.25
N SER A 178 23.26 -1.26 1.30
CA SER A 178 23.62 -2.51 2.03
C SER A 178 23.76 -2.39 3.57
N HIS A 179 23.28 -1.31 4.22
CA HIS A 179 23.30 -1.09 5.68
C HIS A 179 22.70 -2.27 6.49
N TYR A 180 21.71 -2.97 5.93
CA TYR A 180 21.05 -4.11 6.57
C TYR A 180 21.71 -5.47 6.26
N GLY A 181 22.87 -5.49 5.60
CA GLY A 181 23.61 -6.71 5.24
C GLY A 181 22.83 -7.63 4.28
N ASN A 182 22.02 -7.07 3.39
CA ASN A 182 21.04 -7.81 2.56
C ASN A 182 20.08 -8.68 3.39
N GLY A 183 19.70 -8.18 4.58
CA GLY A 183 18.75 -8.82 5.48
C GLY A 183 19.39 -9.59 6.65
N THR A 184 20.70 -9.82 6.64
CA THR A 184 21.38 -10.55 7.74
C THR A 184 21.33 -9.82 9.08
N HIS A 185 21.19 -8.49 9.07
CA HIS A 185 21.02 -7.67 10.28
C HIS A 185 19.54 -7.35 10.57
N TRP A 186 18.61 -7.74 9.71
CA TRP A 186 17.21 -7.37 9.80
C TRP A 186 16.42 -8.31 10.73
N SER A 187 15.92 -7.78 11.83
CA SER A 187 15.05 -8.55 12.72
C SER A 187 13.64 -8.69 12.15
N THR A 188 13.14 -9.93 12.04
CA THR A 188 11.74 -10.24 11.70
C THR A 188 10.84 -10.38 12.93
N ARG A 189 11.39 -10.31 14.16
CA ARG A 189 10.63 -10.39 15.42
C ARG A 189 9.51 -9.33 15.45
N PRO A 190 8.37 -9.60 16.11
CA PRO A 190 7.33 -8.59 16.34
C PRO A 190 7.92 -7.28 16.90
N VAL A 191 7.25 -6.16 16.61
CA VAL A 191 7.61 -4.84 17.14
C VAL A 191 6.56 -4.45 18.17
N GLU A 192 7.00 -4.23 19.40
CA GLU A 192 6.14 -3.81 20.50
C GLU A 192 5.52 -2.44 20.22
N ALA A 193 4.27 -2.23 20.63
CA ALA A 193 3.63 -0.93 20.54
C ALA A 193 4.18 -0.03 21.66
N ILE A 194 4.79 1.09 21.28
CA ILE A 194 5.38 2.06 22.20
C ILE A 194 4.89 3.46 21.84
N GLU A 195 4.29 4.14 22.82
CA GLU A 195 3.88 5.54 22.72
C GLU A 195 5.10 6.47 22.67
N ALA A 196 5.06 7.47 21.79
CA ALA A 196 5.99 8.61 21.85
C ALA A 196 5.38 9.76 22.69
N PRO A 197 6.21 10.64 23.28
CA PRO A 197 5.71 11.80 24.03
C PRO A 197 4.74 12.66 23.19
N ALA A 198 3.69 13.19 23.83
CA ALA A 198 2.67 14.03 23.18
C ALA A 198 3.28 15.18 22.35
N SER A 199 4.35 15.81 22.87
CA SER A 199 5.06 16.89 22.18
C SER A 199 5.73 16.48 20.87
N ALA A 200 6.12 15.21 20.70
CA ALA A 200 6.64 14.69 19.44
C ALA A 200 5.54 14.66 18.34
N TRP A 201 4.27 14.56 18.75
CA TRP A 201 3.10 14.64 17.87
C TRP A 201 2.58 16.07 17.66
N GLY A 202 3.20 17.09 18.27
CA GLY A 202 2.69 18.46 18.26
C GLY A 202 1.48 18.70 19.17
N ARG A 203 1.31 17.87 20.21
CA ARG A 203 0.25 17.95 21.23
C ARG A 203 0.79 18.49 22.56
#